data_AF-A0A1V5LJ67-F1
#
_entry.id   AF-A0A1V5LJ67-F1
#
_cell.length_a   1.000
_cell.length_b   1.000
_cell.length_c   1.000
_cell.angle_alpha   90.00
_cell.angle_beta   90.00
_cell.angle_gamma   90.00
#
_symmetry.space_group_name_H-M   'P 1'
#
loop_
_entity.id
_entity.type
_entity.pdbx_description
1 polymer ?
#
loop_
_entity_poly.entity_id
_entity_poly.type
_entity_poly.pdbx_seq_one_letter_code
_entity_poly.pdbx_strand_id
1 'polypeptide(L)'
;MVVQDEDDGIRDLAILKHDDHEYYLGRLPISRDHLRRLSDRVDIVNNLYERHRKKARQQIMVTIHLDSRSHGKRIDIFYYYQANNPKSKKLANTLLAKVDEKYAAKQPGRGYEGSVSTRDLHVLSEAKPVAVYIELGNIRNKKDQDRFIIADNRQAVANWLCEGVIDYVK
;
A
#
# COMPACT_ATOMS: atom_id res chain seq x y z
N MET A 1 10.16 -6.31 -0.88
CA MET A 1 8.76 -6.77 -1.02
C MET A 1 8.59 -8.02 -0.16
N VAL A 2 7.49 -8.17 0.59
CA VAL A 2 7.30 -9.30 1.52
C VAL A 2 6.84 -10.55 0.77
N VAL A 3 5.84 -10.41 -0.11
CA VAL A 3 5.49 -11.40 -1.12
C VAL A 3 6.38 -11.16 -2.34
N GLN A 4 6.89 -12.23 -2.93
CA GLN A 4 7.80 -12.22 -4.06
C GLN A 4 7.27 -13.16 -5.14
N ASP A 5 7.51 -12.74 -6.37
CA ASP A 5 7.10 -13.39 -7.60
C ASP A 5 8.29 -13.26 -8.57
N GLU A 6 8.58 -14.31 -9.32
CA GLU A 6 9.74 -14.37 -10.21
C GLU A 6 9.47 -13.80 -11.60
N ASP A 7 8.23 -13.78 -12.07
CA ASP A 7 7.86 -13.47 -13.45
C ASP A 7 6.69 -12.49 -13.61
N ASP A 8 5.86 -12.27 -12.59
CA ASP A 8 4.68 -11.38 -12.67
C ASP A 8 4.89 -9.97 -12.09
N GLY A 9 6.15 -9.53 -12.02
CA GLY A 9 6.60 -8.24 -11.50
C GLY A 9 6.21 -6.99 -12.31
N ILE A 10 7.11 -6.00 -12.37
CA ILE A 10 6.87 -4.73 -13.07
C ILE A 10 6.61 -4.98 -14.56
N ARG A 11 5.44 -4.57 -15.04
CA ARG A 11 4.95 -4.88 -16.39
C ARG A 11 3.93 -3.87 -16.90
N ASP A 12 3.77 -3.85 -18.22
CA ASP A 12 2.81 -2.98 -18.91
C ASP A 12 1.43 -3.62 -19.10
N LEU A 13 1.37 -4.96 -19.12
CA LEU A 13 0.13 -5.70 -19.30
C LEU A 13 -0.93 -5.30 -18.26
N ALA A 14 -2.19 -5.24 -18.67
CA ALA A 14 -3.29 -4.87 -17.78
C ALA A 14 -3.73 -6.03 -16.86
N ILE A 15 -3.63 -7.27 -17.35
CA ILE A 15 -4.18 -8.48 -16.72
C ILE A 15 -3.10 -9.57 -16.71
N LEU A 16 -2.98 -10.28 -15.58
CA LEU A 16 -2.16 -11.48 -15.45
C LEU A 16 -2.99 -12.73 -15.65
N LYS A 17 -2.32 -13.80 -16.06
CA LYS A 17 -2.89 -15.13 -15.91
C LYS A 17 -2.84 -15.49 -14.44
N HIS A 18 -3.75 -16.35 -14.02
CA HIS A 18 -3.74 -16.84 -12.65
C HIS A 18 -2.67 -17.92 -12.49
N ASP A 19 -1.87 -17.81 -11.46
CA ASP A 19 -0.99 -18.85 -10.91
C ASP A 19 -0.94 -18.72 -9.37
N ASP A 20 -0.13 -19.56 -8.71
CA ASP A 20 -0.08 -19.72 -7.25
C ASP A 20 1.37 -19.97 -6.76
N HIS A 21 2.38 -19.53 -7.50
CA HIS A 21 3.80 -19.81 -7.24
C HIS A 21 4.50 -18.71 -6.46
N GLU A 22 3.77 -17.68 -5.99
CA GLU A 22 4.35 -16.64 -5.16
C GLU A 22 4.80 -17.19 -3.81
N TYR A 23 5.87 -16.60 -3.30
CA TYR A 23 6.46 -17.00 -2.02
C TYR A 23 6.78 -15.79 -1.18
N TYR A 24 6.87 -15.99 0.13
CA TYR A 24 7.37 -14.98 1.03
C TYR A 24 8.88 -14.84 0.93
N LEU A 25 9.40 -13.68 1.33
CA LEU A 25 10.82 -13.37 1.41
C LEU A 25 11.62 -14.55 1.99
N GLY A 26 12.63 -15.00 1.24
CA GLY A 26 13.42 -16.18 1.59
C GLY A 26 12.88 -17.51 1.05
N ARG A 27 12.03 -17.47 0.01
CA ARG A 27 11.40 -18.65 -0.63
C ARG A 27 10.54 -19.49 0.34
N LEU A 28 9.92 -18.83 1.31
CA LEU A 28 9.00 -19.49 2.24
C LEU A 28 7.62 -19.62 1.58
N PRO A 29 6.94 -20.78 1.64
CA PRO A 29 5.64 -20.97 1.02
C PRO A 29 4.56 -20.12 1.70
N ILE A 30 3.58 -19.66 0.91
CA ILE A 30 2.43 -18.92 1.42
C ILE A 30 1.38 -19.89 1.96
N SER A 31 1.00 -19.72 3.24
CA SER A 31 -0.07 -20.51 3.84
C SER A 31 -1.40 -20.31 3.11
N ARG A 32 -2.21 -21.36 2.97
CA ARG A 32 -3.61 -21.23 2.48
C ARG A 32 -4.55 -20.67 3.56
N ASP A 33 -4.17 -20.76 4.83
CA ASP A 33 -4.95 -20.20 5.94
C ASP A 33 -4.88 -18.67 5.94
N HIS A 34 -6.04 -18.01 6.01
CA HIS A 34 -6.12 -16.56 5.90
C HIS A 34 -5.45 -15.84 7.07
N LEU A 35 -5.70 -16.27 8.30
CA LEU A 35 -5.14 -15.62 9.50
C LEU A 35 -3.63 -15.79 9.51
N ARG A 36 -3.15 -16.99 9.21
CA ARG A 36 -1.72 -17.28 9.11
C ARG A 36 -1.04 -16.42 8.05
N ARG A 37 -1.66 -16.17 6.90
CA ARG A 37 -1.09 -15.24 5.90
C ARG A 37 -0.94 -13.82 6.41
N LEU A 38 -1.83 -13.34 7.25
CA LEU A 38 -1.71 -12.01 7.85
C LEU A 38 -0.55 -11.99 8.85
N SER A 39 -0.48 -12.99 9.74
CA SER A 39 0.58 -13.09 10.75
C SER A 39 1.96 -13.31 10.13
N ASP A 40 2.11 -14.22 9.15
CA ASP A 40 3.39 -14.51 8.49
C ASP A 40 4.00 -13.24 7.88
N ARG A 41 3.19 -12.40 7.22
CA ARG A 41 3.66 -11.14 6.62
C ARG A 41 4.17 -10.17 7.69
N VAL A 42 3.43 -10.04 8.79
CA VAL A 42 3.83 -9.20 9.92
C VAL A 42 5.10 -9.73 10.56
N ASP A 43 5.22 -11.04 10.78
CA ASP A 43 6.39 -11.65 11.38
C ASP A 43 7.65 -11.40 10.56
N ILE A 44 7.55 -11.54 9.22
CA ILE A 44 8.65 -11.19 8.31
C ILE A 44 9.04 -9.72 8.46
N VAL A 45 8.06 -8.81 8.45
CA VAL A 45 8.32 -7.37 8.61
C VAL A 45 8.96 -7.07 9.97
N ASN A 46 8.47 -7.67 11.05
CA ASN A 46 8.96 -7.48 12.40
C ASN A 46 10.36 -8.05 12.59
N ASN A 47 10.66 -9.18 11.96
CA ASN A 47 12.01 -9.76 11.96
C ASN A 47 13.01 -8.87 11.22
N LEU A 48 12.62 -8.29 10.09
CA LEU A 48 13.43 -7.27 9.39
C LEU A 48 13.62 -6.03 10.28
N TYR A 49 12.55 -5.56 10.92
CA TYR A 49 12.61 -4.43 11.84
C TYR A 49 13.65 -4.66 12.95
N GLU A 50 13.58 -5.79 13.64
CA GLU A 50 14.53 -6.14 14.72
C GLU A 50 15.97 -6.26 14.22
N ARG A 51 16.16 -6.89 13.06
CA ARG A 51 17.48 -7.05 12.43
C ARG A 51 18.14 -5.70 12.14
N HIS A 52 17.36 -4.69 11.76
CA HIS A 52 17.87 -3.40 11.28
C HIS A 52 17.66 -2.25 12.27
N ARG A 53 17.00 -2.45 13.41
CA ARG A 53 16.64 -1.35 14.36
C ARG A 53 17.80 -0.51 14.87
N LYS A 54 19.02 -1.07 14.92
CA LYS A 54 20.23 -0.35 15.36
C LYS A 54 20.98 0.35 14.22
N LYS A 55 20.66 0.06 12.96
CA LYS A 55 21.39 0.51 11.77
C LYS A 55 20.56 1.43 10.88
N ALA A 56 19.26 1.18 10.77
CA ALA A 56 18.38 1.95 9.92
C ALA A 56 17.98 3.28 10.59
N ARG A 57 18.14 4.40 9.88
CA ARG A 57 17.65 5.71 10.34
C ARG A 57 16.12 5.72 10.48
N GLN A 58 15.44 5.06 9.54
CA GLN A 58 13.99 4.90 9.53
C GLN A 58 13.63 3.52 8.96
N GLN A 59 12.52 2.97 9.42
CA GLN A 59 11.94 1.73 8.92
C GLN A 59 10.44 1.95 8.79
N ILE A 60 9.93 1.79 7.56
CA ILE A 60 8.54 2.09 7.21
C ILE A 60 7.95 0.85 6.54
N MET A 61 6.74 0.48 6.95
CA MET A 61 5.92 -0.51 6.26
C MET A 61 4.83 0.21 5.46
N VAL A 62 4.74 -0.10 4.18
CA VAL A 62 3.67 0.36 3.29
C VAL A 62 2.91 -0.87 2.80
N THR A 63 1.62 -0.94 3.12
CA THR A 63 0.72 -1.98 2.62
C THR A 63 -0.17 -1.37 1.54
N ILE A 64 -0.28 -2.02 0.38
CA ILE A 64 -1.08 -1.55 -0.76
C ILE A 64 -2.21 -2.55 -1.01
N HIS A 65 -3.44 -2.06 -1.08
CA HIS A 65 -4.65 -2.85 -1.28
C HIS A 65 -5.61 -2.20 -2.28
N LEU A 66 -6.57 -3.01 -2.72
CA LEU A 66 -7.75 -2.59 -3.48
C LEU A 66 -8.99 -2.90 -2.65
N ASP A 67 -9.89 -1.92 -2.52
CA ASP A 67 -11.16 -2.07 -1.80
C ASP A 67 -12.20 -2.72 -2.72
N SER A 68 -13.25 -3.32 -2.16
CA SER A 68 -14.32 -4.00 -2.90
C SER A 68 -15.71 -3.50 -2.50
N ARG A 69 -15.93 -2.18 -2.63
CA ARG A 69 -17.23 -1.52 -2.36
C ARG A 69 -18.26 -1.86 -3.45
N SER A 70 -19.47 -1.28 -3.36
CA SER A 70 -20.49 -1.43 -4.41
C SER A 70 -20.00 -0.91 -5.77
N HIS A 71 -20.44 -1.50 -6.89
CA HIS A 71 -19.92 -1.21 -8.23
C HIS A 71 -19.93 0.28 -8.63
N GLY A 72 -20.99 1.00 -8.27
CA GLY A 72 -21.15 2.42 -8.61
C GLY A 72 -20.29 3.37 -7.76
N LYS A 73 -19.74 2.90 -6.63
CA LYS A 73 -18.98 3.76 -5.72
C LYS A 73 -17.56 3.96 -6.23
N ARG A 74 -17.31 5.13 -6.83
CA ARG A 74 -15.96 5.64 -7.12
C ARG A 74 -15.31 6.11 -5.82
N ILE A 75 -14.04 5.82 -5.61
CA ILE A 75 -13.28 6.29 -4.45
C ILE A 75 -11.89 6.80 -4.84
N ASP A 76 -11.40 7.75 -4.06
CA ASP A 76 -10.00 8.14 -4.05
C ASP A 76 -9.17 7.28 -3.10
N ILE A 77 -7.88 7.56 -3.03
CA ILE A 77 -6.95 6.76 -2.24
C ILE A 77 -7.16 7.07 -0.76
N PHE A 78 -7.39 6.03 0.04
CA PHE A 78 -7.54 6.14 1.49
C PHE A 78 -6.33 5.56 2.22
N TYR A 79 -6.05 6.10 3.40
CA TYR A 79 -4.89 5.74 4.20
C TYR A 79 -5.34 5.37 5.61
N TYR A 80 -5.05 4.13 6.01
CA TYR A 80 -5.14 3.70 7.39
C TYR A 80 -3.75 3.76 8.05
N TYR A 81 -3.69 4.33 9.26
CA TYR A 81 -2.48 4.37 10.06
C TYR A 81 -2.66 3.61 11.38
N GLN A 82 -1.54 3.24 12.00
CA GLN A 82 -1.55 2.56 13.30
C GLN A 82 -2.16 3.45 14.38
N ALA A 83 -3.15 2.92 15.11
CA ALA A 83 -3.80 3.64 16.19
C ALA A 83 -2.78 4.11 17.24
N ASN A 84 -2.98 5.31 17.77
CA ASN A 84 -2.10 5.93 18.77
C ASN A 84 -0.61 6.10 18.36
N ASN A 85 -0.28 5.97 17.08
CA ASN A 85 1.07 6.20 16.57
C ASN A 85 1.16 7.53 15.78
N PRO A 86 1.69 8.62 16.38
CA PRO A 86 1.76 9.92 15.71
C PRO A 86 2.69 9.93 14.49
N LYS A 87 3.71 9.06 14.45
CA LYS A 87 4.60 8.93 13.29
C LYS A 87 3.88 8.30 12.10
N SER A 88 3.06 7.28 12.34
CA SER A 88 2.23 6.64 11.32
C SER A 88 1.13 7.58 10.82
N LYS A 89 0.51 8.36 11.73
CA LYS A 89 -0.44 9.42 11.35
C LYS A 89 0.23 10.48 10.47
N LYS A 90 1.45 10.93 10.82
CA LYS A 90 2.22 11.89 10.03
C LYS A 90 2.50 11.32 8.63
N LEU A 91 2.99 10.07 8.54
CA LEU A 91 3.23 9.40 7.26
C LEU A 91 1.98 9.38 6.36
N ALA A 92 0.84 8.94 6.90
CA ALA A 92 -0.41 8.87 6.15
C ALA A 92 -0.87 10.25 5.63
N ASN A 93 -0.77 11.30 6.47
CA ASN A 93 -1.09 12.66 6.04
C ASN A 93 -0.12 13.20 4.99
N THR A 94 1.18 12.92 5.11
CA THR A 94 2.18 13.32 4.10
C THR A 94 1.91 12.66 2.75
N LEU A 95 1.57 11.37 2.75
CA LEU A 95 1.20 10.66 1.53
C LEU A 95 -0.09 11.22 0.90
N LEU A 96 -1.12 11.46 1.72
CA LEU A 96 -2.37 12.07 1.24
C LEU A 96 -2.10 13.42 0.59
N ALA A 97 -1.36 14.31 1.26
CA ALA A 97 -1.06 15.65 0.76
C ALA A 97 -0.29 15.60 -0.57
N LYS A 98 0.68 14.68 -0.69
CA LYS A 98 1.44 14.50 -1.94
C LYS A 98 0.54 14.01 -3.07
N VAL A 99 -0.32 13.04 -2.80
CA VAL A 99 -1.23 12.51 -3.83
C VAL A 99 -2.25 13.57 -4.24
N ASP A 100 -2.83 14.30 -3.30
CA ASP A 100 -3.76 15.40 -3.57
C ASP A 100 -3.14 16.48 -4.47
N GLU A 101 -1.92 16.94 -4.13
CA GLU A 101 -1.13 17.87 -4.96
C GLU A 101 -1.00 17.38 -6.42
N LYS A 102 -0.67 16.10 -6.60
CA LYS A 102 -0.47 15.50 -7.93
C LYS A 102 -1.78 15.32 -8.69
N TYR A 103 -2.87 14.96 -7.99
CA TYR A 103 -4.20 14.92 -8.58
C TYR A 103 -4.65 16.29 -9.05
N ALA A 104 -4.46 17.34 -8.24
CA ALA A 104 -4.82 18.71 -8.62
C ALA A 104 -4.08 19.15 -9.89
N ALA A 105 -2.80 18.78 -10.04
CA ALA A 105 -2.00 19.10 -11.21
C ALA A 105 -2.37 18.28 -12.47
N LYS A 106 -2.75 17.01 -12.30
CA LYS A 106 -3.00 16.08 -13.42
C LYS A 106 -4.48 15.95 -13.82
N GLN A 107 -5.41 16.28 -12.92
CA GLN A 107 -6.85 16.22 -13.12
C GLN A 107 -7.53 17.48 -12.56
N PRO A 108 -7.22 18.67 -13.11
CA PRO A 108 -7.77 19.92 -12.61
C PRO A 108 -9.31 19.90 -12.63
N GLY A 109 -9.93 20.36 -11.54
CA GLY A 109 -11.39 20.45 -11.39
C GLY A 109 -12.11 19.15 -11.00
N ARG A 110 -11.43 18.00 -10.96
CA ARG A 110 -12.04 16.72 -10.53
C ARG A 110 -12.26 16.63 -9.01
N GLY A 111 -11.49 17.40 -8.23
CA GLY A 111 -11.42 17.27 -6.77
C GLY A 111 -10.70 15.98 -6.33
N TYR A 112 -10.44 15.86 -5.03
CA TYR A 112 -9.86 14.67 -4.43
C TYR A 112 -10.43 14.46 -3.04
N GLU A 113 -11.01 13.29 -2.79
CA GLU A 113 -11.72 12.96 -1.55
C GLU A 113 -11.01 11.86 -0.73
N GLY A 114 -9.68 11.76 -0.87
CA GLY A 114 -8.89 10.86 -0.03
C GLY A 114 -9.03 11.19 1.46
N SER A 115 -8.78 10.21 2.33
CA SER A 115 -8.91 10.39 3.78
C SER A 115 -7.87 9.60 4.56
N VAL A 116 -7.60 10.07 5.77
CA VAL A 116 -6.70 9.42 6.74
C VAL A 116 -7.51 9.05 7.98
N SER A 117 -7.52 7.77 8.32
CA SER A 117 -8.20 7.29 9.54
C SER A 117 -7.49 6.10 10.17
N THR A 118 -7.94 5.65 11.33
CA THR A 118 -7.52 4.37 11.90
C THR A 118 -8.49 3.27 11.50
N ARG A 119 -8.04 2.02 11.55
CA ARG A 119 -8.87 0.82 11.44
C ARG A 119 -8.22 -0.32 12.19
N ASP A 120 -9.02 -1.18 12.79
CA ASP A 120 -8.53 -2.40 13.45
C ASP A 120 -8.14 -3.43 12.38
N LEU A 121 -6.89 -3.35 11.92
CA LEU A 121 -6.31 -4.22 10.92
C LEU A 121 -5.10 -4.92 11.54
N HIS A 122 -5.11 -6.26 11.54
CA HIS A 122 -4.04 -7.08 12.12
C HIS A 122 -2.64 -6.65 11.65
N VAL A 123 -2.49 -6.35 10.36
CA VAL A 123 -1.19 -5.92 9.80
C VAL A 123 -0.71 -4.57 10.33
N LEU A 124 -1.62 -3.68 10.76
CA LEU A 124 -1.25 -2.42 11.40
C LEU A 124 -1.06 -2.56 12.90
N SER A 125 -1.91 -3.35 13.57
CA SER A 125 -1.85 -3.54 15.03
C SER A 125 -0.56 -4.25 15.45
N GLU A 126 -0.13 -5.24 14.68
CA GLU A 126 1.00 -6.10 15.04
C GLU A 126 2.34 -5.64 14.45
N ALA A 127 2.34 -4.69 13.52
CA ALA A 127 3.58 -4.18 12.92
C ALA A 127 4.37 -3.29 13.88
N LYS A 128 5.66 -3.61 14.06
CA LYS A 128 6.62 -2.79 14.81
C LYS A 128 7.09 -1.50 14.11
N PRO A 129 7.38 -1.47 12.79
CA PRO A 129 7.80 -0.23 12.15
C PRO A 129 6.65 0.79 12.07
N VAL A 130 6.99 2.04 11.72
CA VAL A 130 5.97 3.03 11.31
C VAL A 130 5.23 2.47 10.10
N ALA A 131 3.92 2.34 10.17
CA ALA A 131 3.15 1.67 9.13
C ALA A 131 1.97 2.49 8.60
N VAL A 132 1.73 2.35 7.30
CA VAL A 132 0.54 2.84 6.60
C VAL A 132 -0.03 1.73 5.72
N TYR A 133 -1.35 1.66 5.66
CA TYR A 133 -2.09 0.78 4.79
C TYR A 133 -2.91 1.64 3.84
N ILE A 134 -2.82 1.37 2.54
CA ILE A 134 -3.34 2.24 1.48
C ILE A 134 -4.36 1.45 0.65
N GLU A 135 -5.59 1.95 0.58
CA GLU A 135 -6.61 1.46 -0.36
C GLU A 135 -6.56 2.32 -1.62
N LEU A 136 -6.11 1.75 -2.74
CA LEU A 136 -5.89 2.54 -3.96
C LEU A 136 -7.18 2.88 -4.71
N GLY A 137 -8.25 2.13 -4.54
CA GLY A 137 -9.46 2.28 -5.34
C GLY A 137 -10.42 1.13 -5.17
N ASN A 138 -11.63 1.26 -5.70
CA ASN A 138 -12.61 0.19 -5.68
C ASN A 138 -12.41 -0.73 -6.89
N ILE A 139 -12.02 -1.99 -6.65
CA ILE A 139 -11.83 -3.01 -7.70
C ILE A 139 -13.08 -3.24 -8.54
N ARG A 140 -14.26 -2.91 -8.01
CA ARG A 140 -15.55 -3.07 -8.70
C ARG A 140 -16.00 -1.84 -9.49
N ASN A 141 -15.25 -0.74 -9.46
CA ASN A 141 -15.55 0.47 -10.21
C ASN A 141 -14.60 0.63 -11.41
N LYS A 142 -15.15 0.76 -12.63
CA LYS A 142 -14.33 0.79 -13.86
C LYS A 142 -13.38 1.98 -13.92
N LYS A 143 -13.77 3.15 -13.39
CA LYS A 143 -12.92 4.35 -13.39
C LYS A 143 -11.81 4.27 -12.34
N ASP A 144 -12.06 3.62 -11.21
CA ASP A 144 -11.00 3.32 -10.26
C ASP A 144 -10.04 2.27 -10.81
N GLN A 145 -10.55 1.27 -11.57
CA GLN A 145 -9.70 0.28 -12.24
C GLN A 145 -8.66 0.91 -13.15
N ASP A 146 -9.01 1.98 -13.88
CA ASP A 146 -8.06 2.70 -14.73
C ASP A 146 -6.77 3.11 -13.98
N ARG A 147 -6.84 3.32 -12.65
CA ARG A 147 -5.71 3.64 -11.78
C ARG A 147 -4.70 2.49 -11.67
N PHE A 148 -5.15 1.24 -11.69
CA PHE A 148 -4.32 0.05 -11.47
C PHE A 148 -4.24 -0.91 -12.66
N ILE A 149 -5.00 -0.72 -13.73
CA ILE A 149 -4.89 -1.53 -14.96
C ILE A 149 -4.07 -0.84 -16.06
N ILE A 150 -4.05 0.49 -16.11
CA ILE A 150 -3.27 1.26 -17.09
C ILE A 150 -1.86 1.44 -16.54
N ALA A 151 -0.84 1.02 -17.29
CA ALA A 151 0.55 1.02 -16.86
C ALA A 151 1.04 2.41 -16.41
N ASP A 152 0.79 3.44 -17.22
CA ASP A 152 1.18 4.81 -16.89
C ASP A 152 0.51 5.34 -15.62
N ASN A 153 -0.76 4.97 -15.39
CA ASN A 153 -1.47 5.36 -14.17
C ASN A 153 -0.91 4.64 -12.94
N ARG A 154 -0.59 3.34 -13.06
CA ARG A 154 0.11 2.58 -12.00
C ARG A 154 1.43 3.25 -11.64
N GLN A 155 2.23 3.57 -12.65
CA GLN A 155 3.53 4.20 -12.46
C GLN A 155 3.41 5.60 -11.86
N ALA A 156 2.43 6.39 -12.29
CA ALA A 156 2.17 7.71 -11.73
C ALA A 156 1.83 7.61 -10.23
N VAL A 157 0.92 6.71 -9.84
CA VAL A 157 0.58 6.50 -8.42
C VAL A 157 1.78 6.02 -7.62
N ALA A 158 2.56 5.08 -8.16
CA ALA A 158 3.78 4.60 -7.49
C ALA A 158 4.79 5.74 -7.27
N ASN A 159 4.99 6.60 -8.26
CA ASN A 159 5.87 7.77 -8.16
C ASN A 159 5.37 8.74 -7.08
N TRP A 160 4.07 9.04 -7.04
CA TRP A 160 3.50 9.99 -6.07
C TRP A 160 3.62 9.47 -4.63
N LEU A 161 3.36 8.17 -4.43
CA LEU A 161 3.56 7.54 -3.12
C LEU A 161 5.04 7.53 -2.72
N CYS A 162 5.96 7.24 -3.66
CA CYS A 162 7.40 7.29 -3.43
C CYS A 162 7.86 8.70 -3.01
N GLU A 163 7.45 9.73 -3.76
CA GLU A 163 7.72 11.13 -3.42
C GLU A 163 7.18 11.50 -2.03
N GLY A 164 5.99 11.04 -1.66
CA GLY A 164 5.41 11.29 -0.35
C GLY A 164 6.17 10.58 0.79
N VAL A 165 6.68 9.37 0.56
CA VAL A 165 7.60 8.71 1.50
C VAL A 165 8.91 9.51 1.62
N ILE A 166 9.47 9.97 0.51
CA ILE A 166 10.69 10.79 0.49
C ILE A 166 10.48 12.08 1.30
N ASP A 167 9.35 12.75 1.13
CA ASP A 167 9.02 13.98 1.88
C ASP A 167 8.76 13.70 3.37
N TYR A 168 8.26 12.52 3.72
CA TYR A 168 8.14 12.10 5.13
C TYR A 168 9.49 11.86 5.79
N VAL A 169 10.45 11.26 5.06
CA VAL A 169 11.75 10.90 5.65
C VAL A 169 12.71 12.08 5.77
N LYS A 170 12.55 13.12 4.95
CA LYS A 170 13.33 14.37 5.04
C LYS A 170 13.12 15.03 6.41
#